data_AF-A0A167M9P2-F1
#
_entry.id   AF-A0A167M9P2-F1
#
_cell.length_a   1.000
_cell.length_b   1.000
_cell.length_c   1.000
_cell.angle_alpha   90.00
_cell.angle_beta   90.00
_cell.angle_gamma   90.00
#
_symmetry.space_group_name_H-M   'P 1'
#
loop_
_entity.id
_entity.type
_entity.pdbx_description
1 polymer ?
#
loop_
_entity_poly.entity_id
_entity_poly.type
_entity_poly.pdbx_seq_one_letter_code
_entity_poly.pdbx_strand_id
1 'polypeptide(L)'
;MNRLITPEFIAECQAYPLGSQSKSDNPEVVAKFFDSYGSASWYVIELDPEQEMAFGYVTGLQQDELGYFSISELASIIHPTLQVPRIEQDAYFSKCRLNEVK
;
A
#
# COMPACT_ATOMS: atom_id res chain seq x y z
N MET A 1 -4.01 12.05 -9.57
CA MET A 1 -3.29 10.80 -9.92
C MET A 1 -1.80 11.03 -9.79
N ASN A 2 -1.27 10.57 -8.66
CA ASN A 2 0.16 10.50 -8.40
C ASN A 2 0.78 9.26 -9.09
N ARG A 3 2.11 9.15 -9.08
CA ARG A 3 2.85 8.09 -9.78
C ARG A 3 2.60 6.65 -9.27
N LEU A 4 2.09 6.48 -8.05
CA LEU A 4 1.80 5.17 -7.45
C LEU A 4 0.38 4.67 -7.77
N ILE A 5 -0.52 5.57 -8.20
CA ILE A 5 -1.89 5.23 -8.58
C ILE A 5 -1.96 5.10 -10.10
N THR A 6 -1.49 3.96 -10.58
CA THR A 6 -1.58 3.61 -12.00
C THR A 6 -2.95 3.03 -12.34
N PRO A 7 -3.39 3.08 -13.62
CA PRO A 7 -4.59 2.40 -14.07
C PRO A 7 -4.59 0.90 -13.73
N GLU A 8 -3.43 0.25 -13.83
CA GLU A 8 -3.26 -1.17 -13.50
C GLU A 8 -3.47 -1.42 -12.01
N PHE A 9 -2.90 -0.58 -11.15
CA PHE A 9 -3.11 -0.67 -9.70
C PHE A 9 -4.59 -0.46 -9.32
N ILE A 10 -5.26 0.54 -9.93
CA ILE A 10 -6.70 0.76 -9.72
C ILE A 10 -7.50 -0.47 -10.17
N ALA A 11 -7.18 -1.03 -11.34
CA ALA A 11 -7.87 -2.21 -11.86
C ALA A 11 -7.69 -3.44 -10.96
N GLU A 12 -6.52 -3.60 -10.33
CA GLU A 12 -6.26 -4.67 -9.36
C GLU A 12 -7.08 -4.47 -8.08
N CYS A 13 -7.20 -3.23 -7.62
CA CYS A 13 -7.88 -2.89 -6.37
C CYS A 13 -9.38 -2.66 -6.51
N GLN A 14 -9.95 -2.61 -7.73
CA GLN A 14 -11.36 -2.27 -7.97
C GLN A 14 -12.36 -3.20 -7.25
N ALA A 15 -11.96 -4.45 -7.01
CA ALA A 15 -12.77 -5.44 -6.30
C ALA A 15 -12.71 -5.30 -4.77
N TYR A 16 -11.88 -4.38 -4.26
CA TYR A 16 -11.58 -4.22 -2.83
C TYR A 16 -11.76 -2.76 -2.39
N PRO A 17 -12.97 -2.18 -2.53
CA PRO A 17 -13.25 -0.86 -1.98
C PRO A 17 -13.16 -0.89 -0.44
N LEU A 18 -12.98 0.28 0.18
CA LEU A 18 -12.94 0.39 1.65
C LEU A 18 -14.16 -0.27 2.31
N GLY A 19 -13.90 -1.10 3.32
CA GLY A 19 -14.89 -1.86 4.08
C GLY A 19 -15.35 -3.18 3.44
N SER A 20 -14.96 -3.48 2.19
CA SER A 20 -15.31 -4.73 1.48
C SER A 20 -14.87 -6.01 2.20
N GLN A 21 -13.78 -5.95 2.95
CA GLN A 21 -13.18 -7.06 3.69
C GLN A 21 -13.31 -6.93 5.22
N SER A 22 -14.08 -5.93 5.71
CA SER A 22 -14.22 -5.61 7.15
C SER A 22 -14.70 -6.74 8.06
N LYS A 23 -15.32 -7.79 7.49
CA LYS A 23 -15.79 -8.98 8.25
C LYS A 23 -14.79 -10.13 8.28
N SER A 24 -13.63 -9.98 7.63
CA SER A 24 -12.59 -11.00 7.56
C SER A 24 -11.49 -10.70 8.57
N ASP A 25 -11.20 -11.66 9.45
CA ASP A 25 -10.05 -11.58 10.36
C ASP A 25 -8.71 -11.84 9.63
N ASN A 26 -8.77 -12.33 8.39
CA ASN A 26 -7.62 -12.60 7.54
C ASN A 26 -7.90 -12.14 6.10
N PRO A 27 -8.00 -10.81 5.87
CA PRO A 27 -8.32 -10.26 4.57
C PRO A 27 -7.20 -10.53 3.56
N GLU A 28 -7.53 -10.41 2.28
CA GLU A 28 -6.57 -10.52 1.18
C GLU A 28 -5.81 -9.22 1.00
N VAL A 29 -4.49 -9.32 0.89
CA VAL A 29 -3.58 -8.23 0.54
C VAL A 29 -3.41 -8.23 -0.97
N VAL A 30 -3.67 -7.10 -1.60
CA VAL A 30 -3.80 -7.00 -3.06
C VAL A 30 -2.61 -6.33 -3.73
N ALA A 31 -1.86 -5.52 -2.99
CA ALA A 31 -0.65 -4.87 -3.49
C ALA A 31 0.32 -4.58 -2.34
N LYS A 32 1.56 -4.26 -2.71
CA LYS A 32 2.58 -3.82 -1.77
C LYS A 32 3.29 -2.58 -2.32
N PHE A 33 3.46 -1.60 -1.45
CA PHE A 33 4.44 -0.54 -1.60
C PHE A 33 5.60 -0.76 -0.63
N PHE A 34 6.80 -0.33 -0.99
CA PHE A 34 7.98 -0.42 -0.14
C PHE A 34 8.90 0.78 -0.33
N ASP A 35 9.65 1.12 0.72
CA ASP A 35 10.69 2.14 0.64
C ASP A 35 11.98 1.53 0.11
N SER A 36 12.38 1.87 -1.12
CA SER A 36 13.59 1.31 -1.75
C SER A 36 14.90 1.77 -1.08
N TYR A 37 14.82 2.72 -0.14
CA TYR A 37 15.95 3.24 0.64
C TYR A 37 15.76 3.00 2.15
N GLY A 38 14.77 2.22 2.56
CA GLY A 38 14.43 1.98 3.96
C GLY A 38 13.90 0.57 4.20
N SER A 39 13.41 0.31 5.42
CA SER A 39 12.81 -0.96 5.81
C SER A 39 11.29 -1.00 5.70
N ALA A 40 10.65 0.16 5.49
CA ALA A 40 9.21 0.30 5.57
C ALA A 40 8.50 -0.38 4.39
N SER A 41 7.38 -1.04 4.67
CA SER A 41 6.48 -1.63 3.69
C SER A 41 5.03 -1.33 4.04
N TRP A 42 4.20 -1.13 3.02
CA TRP A 42 2.77 -0.91 3.10
C TRP A 42 2.05 -1.94 2.23
N TYR A 43 1.31 -2.82 2.87
CA TYR A 43 0.52 -3.88 2.25
C TYR A 43 -0.93 -3.41 2.13
N VAL A 44 -1.41 -3.21 0.91
CA VAL A 44 -2.75 -2.70 0.62
C VAL A 44 -3.77 -3.83 0.71
N ILE A 45 -4.84 -3.62 1.47
CA ILE A 45 -5.97 -4.56 1.60
C ILE A 45 -7.19 -4.02 0.87
N GLU A 46 -7.44 -2.71 1.00
CA GLU A 46 -8.57 -2.01 0.37
C GLU A 46 -8.12 -0.62 -0.11
N LEU A 47 -8.81 -0.09 -1.12
CA LEU A 47 -8.49 1.19 -1.73
C LEU A 47 -9.75 2.05 -1.94
N ASP A 48 -9.65 3.33 -1.59
CA ASP A 48 -10.46 4.41 -2.16
C ASP A 48 -9.59 5.17 -3.17
N PRO A 49 -9.79 4.96 -4.48
CA PRO A 49 -9.00 5.62 -5.51
C PRO A 49 -9.36 7.09 -5.69
N GLU A 50 -10.54 7.55 -5.25
CA GLU A 50 -10.94 8.96 -5.34
C GLU A 50 -10.23 9.79 -4.27
N GLN A 51 -10.14 9.27 -3.06
CA GLN A 51 -9.44 9.90 -1.93
C GLN A 51 -7.95 9.54 -1.86
N GLU A 52 -7.47 8.67 -2.75
CA GLU A 52 -6.10 8.14 -2.74
C GLU A 52 -5.71 7.53 -1.37
N MET A 53 -6.68 6.91 -0.69
CA MET A 53 -6.57 6.38 0.67
C MET A 53 -6.65 4.85 0.65
N ALA A 54 -5.71 4.19 1.31
CA ALA A 54 -5.71 2.74 1.45
C ALA A 54 -5.97 2.33 2.91
N PHE A 55 -6.61 1.19 3.10
CA PHE A 55 -6.55 0.45 4.36
C PHE A 55 -5.59 -0.72 4.20
N GLY A 56 -4.72 -0.95 5.18
CA GLY A 56 -3.70 -1.98 5.04
C GLY A 56 -2.78 -2.14 6.23
N TYR A 57 -1.77 -2.98 6.04
CA TYR A 57 -0.76 -3.30 7.04
C TYR A 57 0.56 -2.60 6.75
N VAL A 58 1.09 -1.90 7.74
CA VAL A 58 2.35 -1.16 7.69
C VAL A 58 3.34 -1.81 8.63
N THR A 59 4.55 -2.07 8.15
CA THR A 59 5.63 -2.69 8.95
C THR A 59 7.00 -2.14 8.55
N GLY A 60 8.03 -2.50 9.30
CA GLY A 60 9.40 -2.02 9.09
C GLY A 60 9.62 -0.58 9.55
N LEU A 61 8.67 -0.02 10.29
CA LEU A 61 8.78 1.22 11.05
C LEU A 61 8.99 0.89 12.55
N GLN A 62 8.85 1.88 13.43
CA GLN A 62 9.00 1.68 14.87
C GLN A 62 7.95 0.73 15.46
N GLN A 63 6.75 0.70 14.88
CA GLN A 63 5.66 -0.19 15.25
C GLN A 63 4.93 -0.63 13.99
N ASP A 64 4.43 -1.86 14.03
CA ASP A 64 3.54 -2.37 12.99
C ASP A 64 2.12 -1.86 13.22
N GLU A 65 1.43 -1.48 12.15
CA GLU A 65 0.11 -0.87 12.21
C GLU A 65 -0.82 -1.52 11.17
N LEU A 66 -2.05 -1.82 11.57
CA LEU A 66 -3.14 -2.15 10.65
C LEU A 66 -4.12 -0.97 10.65
N GLY A 67 -4.10 -0.18 9.58
CA GLY A 67 -4.73 1.13 9.58
C GLY A 67 -4.82 1.76 8.19
N TYR A 68 -5.25 3.02 8.18
CA TYR A 68 -5.38 3.80 6.96
C TYR A 68 -4.09 4.55 6.66
N PHE A 69 -3.72 4.68 5.38
CA PHE A 69 -2.60 5.51 4.94
C PHE A 69 -2.87 6.15 3.57
N SER A 70 -2.34 7.36 3.37
CA SER A 70 -2.47 8.09 2.11
C SER A 70 -1.40 7.66 1.10
N ILE A 71 -1.82 7.22 -0.08
CA ILE A 71 -0.91 6.91 -1.18
C ILE A 71 -0.25 8.18 -1.72
N SER A 72 -0.96 9.30 -1.69
CA SER A 72 -0.43 10.61 -2.06
C SER A 72 0.74 11.03 -1.16
N GLU A 73 0.62 10.83 0.16
CA GLU A 73 1.71 11.09 1.11
C GLU A 73 2.90 10.18 0.81
N LEU A 74 2.69 8.86 0.60
CA LEU A 74 3.75 7.94 0.20
C LEU A 74 4.46 8.36 -1.10
N ALA A 75 3.69 8.77 -2.11
CA ALA A 75 4.23 9.21 -3.39
C ALA A 75 5.10 10.48 -3.26
N SER A 76 4.81 11.32 -2.27
CA SER A 76 5.54 12.56 -1.96
C SER A 76 6.87 12.35 -1.24
N ILE A 77 7.13 11.14 -0.74
CA ILE A 77 8.38 10.83 -0.04
C ILE A 77 9.53 10.76 -1.06
N ILE A 78 10.42 11.73 -0.97
CA ILE A 78 11.61 11.88 -1.82
C ILE A 78 12.89 11.63 -1.00
N HIS A 79 13.89 11.03 -1.63
CA HIS A 79 15.21 10.86 -1.05
C HIS A 79 15.88 12.24 -0.89
N PRO A 80 16.33 12.64 0.32
CA PRO A 80 16.74 14.01 0.61
C PRO A 80 17.96 14.47 -0.21
N THR A 81 18.89 13.58 -0.51
CA THR A 81 20.09 13.91 -1.30
C THR A 81 19.90 13.72 -2.80
N LEU A 82 19.48 12.52 -3.21
CA LEU A 82 19.34 12.14 -4.62
C LEU A 82 18.15 12.79 -5.32
N GLN A 83 17.18 13.34 -4.58
CA GLN A 83 15.98 13.98 -5.12
C GLN A 83 15.16 13.04 -6.03
N VAL A 84 15.19 11.74 -5.73
CA VAL A 84 14.40 10.69 -6.42
C VAL A 84 13.31 10.15 -5.49
N PRO A 85 12.20 9.62 -6.01
CA PRO A 85 11.18 9.02 -5.17
C PRO A 85 11.69 7.81 -4.40
N ARG A 86 11.20 7.63 -3.17
CA ARG A 86 11.59 6.51 -2.28
C ARG A 86 10.63 5.34 -2.32
N ILE A 87 9.33 5.62 -2.38
CA ILE A 87 8.33 4.56 -2.31
C ILE A 87 8.10 3.98 -3.70
N GLU A 88 8.11 2.67 -3.83
CA GLU A 88 7.86 1.97 -5.09
C GLU A 88 6.74 0.96 -4.92
N GLN A 89 6.01 0.70 -6.01
CA GLN A 89 5.06 -0.40 -6.05
C GLN A 89 5.81 -1.69 -6.43
N ASP A 90 5.59 -2.75 -5.68
CA ASP A 90 6.16 -4.06 -5.98
C ASP A 90 5.41 -4.71 -7.15
N ALA A 91 6.01 -4.65 -8.34
CA ALA A 91 5.43 -5.19 -9.57
C ALA A 91 5.36 -6.73 -9.61
N TYR A 92 6.04 -7.42 -8.69
CA TYR A 92 6.06 -8.88 -8.60
C TYR A 92 5.25 -9.41 -7.41
N PHE A 93 4.62 -8.51 -6.65
CA PHE A 93 3.79 -8.90 -5.52
C PHE A 93 2.59 -9.72 -6.00
N SER A 94 2.43 -10.90 -5.41
CA SER A 94 1.27 -11.76 -5.63
C SER A 94 0.32 -11.63 -4.44
N LYS A 95 -0.98 -11.60 -4.72
CA LYS A 95 -1.99 -11.54 -3.66
C LYS A 95 -1.81 -12.68 -2.67
N CYS A 96 -1.94 -12.36 -1.40
CA CYS A 96 -1.80 -13.30 -0.30
C CYS A 96 -2.74 -12.93 0.83
N ARG A 97 -2.83 -13.76 1.85
CA ARG A 97 -3.55 -13.46 3.08
C ARG A 97 -2.71 -12.56 3.99
N LEU A 98 -3.39 -11.73 4.79
CA LEU A 98 -2.73 -10.82 5.74
C LEU A 98 -1.74 -11.55 6.66
N ASN A 99 -2.10 -12.73 7.16
CA ASN A 99 -1.23 -13.51 8.04
C ASN A 99 0.06 -14.06 7.38
N GLU A 100 0.21 -13.96 6.05
CA GLU A 100 1.42 -14.36 5.34
C GLU A 100 2.47 -13.24 5.32
N VAL A 101 2.06 -11.99 5.58
CA VAL A 101 2.93 -10.80 5.58
C VAL A 101 3.02 -10.11 6.94
N LYS A 102 2.19 -10.53 7.90
CA LYS A 102 2.09 -10.00 9.26
C LYS A 102 2.99 -10.74 10.23
#